data_AF-A0A374WIG9-F1
#
_entry.id   AF-A0A374WIG9-F1
#
_cell.length_a   1.000
_cell.length_b   1.000
_cell.length_c   1.000
_cell.angle_alpha   90.00
_cell.angle_beta   90.00
_cell.angle_gamma   90.00
#
_symmetry.space_group_name_H-M   'P 1'
#
loop_
_entity.id
_entity.type
_entity.pdbx_description
1 polymer ?
#
loop_
_entity_poly.entity_id
_entity_poly.type
_entity_poly.pdbx_seq_one_letter_code
_entity_poly.pdbx_strand_id
1 'polypeptide(L)'
;MSKKNYFGPSFEEMSETKAAAADYRGKYLKRNEIKTRQCVYISREIHTKISKIVNILAAEKGISIGGYIDTVLAQHLKEHREAINILYKKQLNNLI
;
A
#
# COMPACT_ATOMS: atom_id res chain seq x y z
N MET A 1 -4.77 35.34 -31.25
CA MET A 1 -5.37 34.81 -30.01
C MET A 1 -5.55 33.31 -30.16
N SER A 2 -4.70 32.51 -29.51
CA SER A 2 -4.73 31.04 -29.63
C SER A 2 -5.66 30.46 -28.56
N LYS A 3 -6.77 29.85 -28.98
CA LYS A 3 -7.67 29.09 -28.09
C LYS A 3 -7.00 27.76 -27.78
N LYS A 4 -6.46 27.61 -26.56
CA LYS A 4 -6.03 26.31 -26.04
C LYS A 4 -7.29 25.50 -25.71
N ASN A 5 -7.60 24.51 -26.54
CA ASN A 5 -8.58 23.49 -26.22
C ASN A 5 -7.96 22.54 -25.18
N TYR A 6 -8.43 22.63 -23.94
CA TYR A 6 -8.15 21.61 -22.92
C TYR A 6 -9.07 20.43 -23.18
N PHE A 7 -8.55 19.42 -23.89
CA PHE A 7 -9.14 18.09 -23.87
C PHE A 7 -8.83 17.49 -22.50
N GLY A 8 -9.84 17.40 -21.63
CA GLY A 8 -9.73 16.61 -20.40
C GLY A 8 -9.53 15.12 -20.72
N PRO A 9 -9.07 14.32 -19.76
CA PRO A 9 -8.89 12.88 -19.97
C PRO A 9 -10.21 12.23 -20.40
N SER A 10 -10.13 11.24 -21.29
CA SER A 10 -11.30 10.58 -21.87
C SER A 10 -12.08 9.82 -20.78
N PHE A 11 -13.38 9.65 -20.99
CA PHE A 11 -14.29 9.02 -20.03
C PHE A 11 -13.89 7.58 -19.65
N GLU A 12 -13.12 6.89 -20.51
CA GLU A 12 -12.61 5.52 -20.28
C GLU A 12 -11.50 5.47 -19.21
N GLU A 13 -10.56 6.41 -19.20
CA GLU A 13 -9.48 6.50 -18.19
C GLU A 13 -10.03 6.70 -16.77
N MET A 14 -11.20 7.32 -16.63
CA MET A 14 -11.86 7.58 -15.36
C MET A 14 -12.45 6.31 -14.73
N SER A 15 -12.69 5.26 -15.52
CA SER A 15 -13.21 3.96 -15.04
C SER A 15 -12.09 3.08 -14.46
N GLU A 16 -10.92 3.04 -15.12
CA GLU A 16 -9.75 2.28 -14.69
C GLU A 16 -9.13 2.86 -13.41
N THR A 17 -9.06 4.19 -13.29
CA THR A 17 -8.57 4.85 -12.07
C THR A 17 -9.46 4.57 -10.86
N LYS A 18 -10.78 4.51 -11.06
CA LYS A 18 -11.71 4.12 -9.98
C LYS A 18 -11.55 2.66 -9.58
N ALA A 19 -11.37 1.76 -10.55
CA ALA A 19 -11.11 0.35 -10.29
C ALA A 19 -9.80 0.16 -9.51
N ALA A 20 -8.73 0.85 -9.92
CA ALA A 20 -7.44 0.82 -9.22
C ALA A 20 -7.54 1.39 -7.79
N ALA A 21 -8.31 2.46 -7.58
CA ALA A 21 -8.54 3.02 -6.25
C ALA A 21 -9.35 2.07 -5.35
N ALA A 22 -10.34 1.36 -5.92
CA ALA A 22 -11.11 0.35 -5.20
C ALA A 22 -10.24 -0.86 -4.82
N ASP A 23 -9.41 -1.34 -5.75
CA ASP A 23 -8.45 -2.41 -5.51
C ASP A 23 -7.44 -2.03 -4.42
N TYR A 24 -6.89 -0.82 -4.47
CA TYR A 24 -6.01 -0.30 -3.42
C TYR A 24 -6.67 -0.28 -2.05
N ARG A 25 -7.92 0.23 -1.96
CA ARG A 25 -8.68 0.22 -0.70
C ARG A 25 -8.92 -1.20 -0.20
N GLY A 26 -9.23 -2.13 -1.10
CA GLY A 26 -9.44 -3.53 -0.77
C GLY A 26 -8.17 -4.25 -0.31
N LYS A 27 -7.02 -3.94 -0.90
CA LYS A 27 -5.74 -4.57 -0.55
C LYS A 27 -5.14 -4.01 0.72
N TYR A 28 -5.10 -2.68 0.86
CA TYR A 28 -4.27 -2.02 1.88
C TYR A 28 -5.04 -1.31 2.98
N LEU A 29 -6.32 -0.98 2.78
CA LEU A 29 -7.16 -0.28 3.78
C LEU A 29 -8.17 -1.22 4.43
N LYS A 30 -7.65 -2.28 5.05
CA LYS A 30 -8.40 -3.25 5.85
C LYS A 30 -8.11 -3.07 7.34
N ARG A 31 -9.12 -3.30 8.18
CA ARG A 31 -8.92 -3.33 9.62
C ARG A 31 -8.03 -4.52 9.96
N ASN A 32 -6.93 -4.26 10.63
CA ASN A 32 -5.98 -5.27 11.05
C ASN A 32 -5.69 -5.12 12.55
N GLU A 33 -5.99 -6.16 13.31
CA GLU A 33 -5.76 -6.20 14.76
C GLU A 33 -4.45 -6.92 15.05
N ILE A 34 -3.38 -6.13 15.18
CA ILE A 34 -2.06 -6.66 15.55
C ILE A 34 -2.02 -6.92 17.05
N LYS A 35 -2.04 -8.20 17.42
CA LYS A 35 -1.99 -8.66 18.82
C LYS A 35 -0.58 -8.54 19.43
N THR A 36 0.46 -8.80 18.66
CA THR A 36 1.86 -8.73 19.09
C THR A 36 2.65 -7.81 18.16
N ARG A 37 3.17 -6.71 18.69
CA ARG A 37 3.83 -5.65 17.90
C ARG A 37 5.33 -5.70 18.10
N GLN A 38 6.07 -5.63 17.00
CA GLN A 38 7.51 -5.34 17.00
C GLN A 38 7.71 -3.95 16.41
N CYS A 39 8.48 -3.10 17.12
CA CYS A 39 8.78 -1.76 16.66
C CYS A 39 9.96 -1.81 15.67
N VAL A 40 9.79 -1.15 14.53
CA VAL A 40 10.86 -0.94 13.54
C VAL A 40 11.01 0.54 13.27
N TYR A 41 12.22 0.98 12.95
CA TYR A 41 12.47 2.36 12.53
C TYR A 41 12.26 2.50 11.03
N ILE A 42 11.60 3.59 10.65
CA ILE A 42 11.44 4.03 9.25
C ILE A 42 11.81 5.50 9.16
N SER A 43 12.10 5.96 7.94
CA SER A 43 12.42 7.37 7.74
C SER A 43 11.22 8.27 8.11
N ARG A 44 11.53 9.47 8.62
CA ARG A 44 10.51 10.48 8.97
C ARG A 44 9.61 10.81 7.78
N GLU A 45 10.19 10.87 6.58
CA GLU A 45 9.44 11.14 5.36
C GLU A 45 8.40 10.06 5.07
N ILE A 46 8.79 8.78 5.14
CA ILE A 46 7.89 7.64 4.93
C ILE A 46 6.81 7.64 6.01
N HIS A 47 7.18 7.80 7.27
CA HIS A 47 6.23 7.90 8.37
C HIS A 47 5.19 9.01 8.14
N THR A 48 5.63 10.18 7.68
CA THR A 48 4.75 11.33 7.39
C THR A 48 3.77 11.02 6.27
N LYS A 49 4.23 10.39 5.18
CA LYS A 49 3.37 9.97 4.06
C LYS A 49 2.32 8.95 4.53
N ILE A 50 2.73 7.93 5.29
CA ILE A 50 1.83 6.91 5.84
C ILE A 50 0.79 7.53 6.78
N SER A 51 1.22 8.43 7.66
CA SER A 51 0.33 9.12 8.58
C SER A 51 -0.79 9.85 7.84
N LYS A 52 -0.46 10.54 6.73
CA LYS A 52 -1.46 11.21 5.88
C LYS A 52 -2.43 10.21 5.24
N ILE A 53 -1.92 9.09 4.71
CA ILE A 53 -2.75 8.05 4.10
C ILE A 53 -3.78 7.51 5.10
N VAL A 54 -3.33 7.13 6.29
CA VAL A 54 -4.21 6.54 7.32
C VAL A 54 -5.22 7.57 7.83
N ASN A 55 -4.77 8.79 8.12
CA ASN A 55 -5.62 9.84 8.65
C ASN A 55 -6.69 10.30 7.65
N ILE A 56 -6.39 10.31 6.34
CA ILE A 56 -7.32 10.80 5.32
C ILE A 56 -8.20 9.67 4.78
N LEU A 57 -7.62 8.48 4.52
CA LEU A 57 -8.31 7.42 3.78
C LEU A 57 -8.91 6.32 4.67
N ALA A 58 -8.51 6.27 5.95
CA ALA A 58 -8.88 5.18 6.84
C ALA A 58 -9.42 5.64 8.21
N ALA A 59 -9.71 6.94 8.38
CA ALA A 59 -10.28 7.49 9.61
C ALA A 59 -11.52 6.73 10.07
N GLU A 60 -12.45 6.44 9.15
CA GLU A 60 -13.71 5.74 9.45
C GLU A 60 -13.53 4.24 9.75
N LYS A 61 -12.41 3.65 9.32
CA LYS A 61 -12.14 2.20 9.45
C LYS A 61 -11.33 1.84 10.69
N GLY A 62 -10.88 2.84 11.46
CA GLY A 62 -10.07 2.62 12.67
C GLY A 62 -8.73 1.95 12.40
N ILE A 63 -8.16 2.16 11.20
CA ILE A 63 -6.85 1.61 10.85
C ILE A 63 -5.78 2.45 11.54
N SER A 64 -4.83 1.79 12.21
CA SER A 64 -3.66 2.48 12.78
C SER A 64 -2.51 2.53 11.79
N ILE A 65 -1.56 3.44 11.99
CA ILE A 65 -0.31 3.50 11.22
C ILE A 65 0.39 2.12 11.20
N GLY A 66 0.49 1.49 12.37
CA GLY A 66 1.06 0.14 12.49
C GLY A 66 0.25 -0.91 11.72
N GLY A 67 -1.07 -0.88 11.80
CA GLY A 67 -1.97 -1.78 11.06
C GLY A 67 -1.82 -1.67 9.54
N TYR A 68 -1.69 -0.43 9.04
CA TYR A 68 -1.45 -0.19 7.61
C TYR A 68 -0.07 -0.70 7.17
N ILE A 69 0.99 -0.40 7.94
CA ILE A 69 2.35 -0.86 7.65
C ILE A 69 2.40 -2.39 7.59
N ASP A 70 1.82 -3.06 8.58
CA ASP A 70 1.76 -4.52 8.64
C ASP A 70 1.06 -5.11 7.41
N THR A 71 -0.06 -4.52 7.00
CA THR A 71 -0.80 -4.95 5.79
C THR A 71 0.04 -4.81 4.53
N VAL A 72 0.73 -3.67 4.36
CA VAL A 72 1.62 -3.42 3.22
C VAL A 72 2.77 -4.43 3.19
N LEU A 73 3.42 -4.67 4.33
CA LEU A 73 4.54 -5.61 4.43
C LEU A 73 4.08 -7.05 4.19
N ALA A 74 2.96 -7.48 4.76
CA ALA A 74 2.40 -8.80 4.52
C ALA A 74 2.08 -9.03 3.03
N GLN A 75 1.49 -8.04 2.37
CA GLN A 75 1.20 -8.11 0.95
C GLN A 75 2.48 -8.16 0.10
N HIS A 76 3.48 -7.34 0.43
CA HIS A 76 4.79 -7.37 -0.22
C HIS A 76 5.45 -8.75 -0.10
N LEU A 77 5.51 -9.32 1.10
CA LEU A 77 6.08 -10.65 1.31
C LEU A 77 5.33 -11.74 0.53
N LYS A 78 4.00 -11.63 0.45
CA LYS A 78 3.16 -12.57 -0.31
C LYS A 78 3.42 -12.47 -1.81
N GLU A 79 3.46 -11.26 -2.36
CA GLU A 79 3.61 -11.01 -3.79
C GLU A 79 5.01 -11.36 -4.30
N HIS A 80 6.03 -11.14 -3.47
CA HIS A 80 7.43 -11.39 -3.83
C HIS A 80 8.00 -12.68 -3.23
N ARG A 81 7.16 -13.55 -2.67
CA ARG A 81 7.57 -14.79 -1.98
C ARG A 81 8.59 -15.60 -2.78
N GLU A 82 8.30 -15.87 -4.05
CA GLU A 82 9.18 -16.69 -4.90
C GLU A 82 10.55 -16.03 -5.13
N ALA A 83 10.56 -14.73 -5.43
CA ALA A 83 11.80 -13.98 -5.62
C ALA A 83 12.63 -13.94 -4.33
N ILE A 84 11.99 -13.68 -3.19
CA ILE A 84 12.62 -13.70 -1.87
C ILE A 84 13.22 -15.09 -1.60
N ASN A 85 12.46 -16.16 -1.83
CA ASN A 85 12.93 -17.52 -1.64
C ASN A 85 14.09 -17.89 -2.56
N ILE A 86 14.08 -17.48 -3.83
CA ILE A 86 15.21 -17.73 -4.75
C ILE A 86 16.47 -17.04 -4.25
N LEU A 87 16.38 -15.78 -3.85
CA LEU A 87 17.52 -15.01 -3.34
C LEU A 87 18.03 -15.58 -2.00
N TYR A 88 17.11 -16.00 -1.12
CA TYR A 88 17.44 -16.55 0.18
C TYR A 88 17.96 -18.00 0.11
N LYS A 89 17.48 -18.83 -0.85
CA LYS A 89 18.00 -20.18 -1.13
C LYS A 89 19.46 -20.20 -1.53
N LYS A 90 19.96 -19.13 -2.16
CA LYS A 90 21.41 -18.97 -2.40
C LYS A 90 22.22 -18.90 -1.10
N GLN A 91 21.55 -18.73 0.05
CA GLN A 91 22.17 -18.43 1.33
C GLN A 91 21.84 -19.35 2.52
N LEU A 92 20.87 -20.31 2.53
CA LEU A 92 20.73 -21.48 3.47
C LEU A 92 19.24 -21.96 3.74
N ASN A 93 18.51 -22.55 2.78
CA ASN A 93 17.09 -23.05 2.87
C ASN A 93 15.98 -21.99 2.86
N ASN A 94 14.71 -22.33 2.57
CA ASN A 94 13.60 -21.37 2.31
C ASN A 94 13.18 -20.58 3.56
N LEU A 95 12.89 -19.27 3.39
CA LEU A 95 12.45 -18.40 4.48
C LEU A 95 10.93 -18.35 4.67
N ILE A 96 10.13 -18.41 3.58
CA ILE A 96 8.68 -18.15 3.60
C ILE A 96 7.92 -19.05 2.62
#